data_AF-A0AAD1JZZ3-F1
#
_entry.id   AF-A0AAD1JZZ3-F1
#
_cell.length_a   1.000
_cell.length_b   1.000
_cell.length_c   1.000
_cell.angle_alpha   90.00
_cell.angle_beta   90.00
_cell.angle_gamma   90.00
#
_symmetry.space_group_name_H-M   'P 1'
#
loop_
_entity.id
_entity.type
_entity.pdbx_description
1 polymer ?
#
loop_
_entity_poly.entity_id
_entity_poly.type
_entity_poly.pdbx_seq_one_letter_code
_entity_poly.pdbx_strand_id
1 'polypeptide(L)'
;MILLFADLKLIIQSLLTESSALLTIPSFADLKLIIQSLLTESSALLTIPSFADLKLIIQSLLTESSALLTIPSFADLKLIIQSLLTESSALLTIPSFADLKLIIQSLLTESSALLTIPSFADLKLIIQSL
;
A
#
# COMPACT_ATOMS: atom_id res chain seq x y z
N MET A 1 -23.91 12.89 -15.46
CA MET A 1 -23.76 11.42 -15.54
C MET A 1 -22.33 11.11 -15.12
N ILE A 2 -22.12 10.75 -13.85
CA ILE A 2 -20.81 10.31 -13.37
C ILE A 2 -20.67 8.85 -13.80
N LEU A 3 -19.73 8.58 -14.69
CA LEU A 3 -19.36 7.22 -15.08
C LEU A 3 -18.71 6.57 -13.85
N LEU A 4 -19.49 5.82 -13.07
CA LEU A 4 -18.95 4.86 -12.12
C LEU A 4 -18.45 3.68 -12.94
N PHE A 5 -17.13 3.65 -13.15
CA PHE A 5 -16.48 2.44 -13.65
C PHE A 5 -16.52 1.39 -12.52
N ALA A 6 -16.99 0.19 -12.84
CA ALA A 6 -17.11 -0.88 -11.85
C ALA A 6 -15.74 -1.32 -11.34
N ASP A 7 -14.86 -1.76 -12.25
CA ASP A 7 -13.58 -2.37 -11.86
C ASP A 7 -12.40 -1.72 -12.59
N LEU A 8 -11.31 -1.49 -11.87
CA LEU A 8 -10.00 -1.13 -12.45
C LEU A 8 -8.94 -2.15 -12.08
N LYS A 9 -8.18 -2.59 -13.09
CA LYS A 9 -6.92 -3.30 -12.90
C LYS A 9 -5.77 -2.47 -13.42
N LEU A 10 -4.89 -2.02 -12.53
CA LEU A 10 -3.69 -1.28 -12.87
C LEU A 10 -2.45 -2.10 -12.52
N ILE A 11 -1.51 -2.19 -13.47
CA ILE A 11 -0.21 -2.84 -13.27
C ILE A 11 0.88 -1.81 -13.57
N ILE A 12 1.70 -1.54 -12.56
CA ILE A 12 2.91 -0.72 -12.65
C ILE A 12 4.09 -1.68 -12.63
N GLN A 13 4.81 -1.77 -13.75
CA GLN A 13 5.98 -2.63 -13.88
C GLN A 13 7.17 -2.07 -13.09
N SER A 14 7.46 -0.79 -13.31
CA SER A 14 8.50 -0.09 -12.56
C SER A 14 8.12 1.38 -12.46
N LEU A 15 8.34 1.96 -11.28
CA LEU A 15 8.28 3.39 -11.05
C LEU A 15 9.54 3.78 -10.29
N LEU A 16 10.34 4.65 -10.91
CA LEU A 16 11.64 5.12 -10.43
C LEU A 16 11.55 6.65 -10.33
N THR A 17 11.91 7.22 -9.19
CA THR A 17 11.91 8.68 -9.01
C THR A 17 12.90 9.11 -7.93
N GLU A 18 13.69 10.13 -8.21
CA GLU A 18 14.60 10.75 -7.22
C GLU A 18 13.84 11.55 -6.15
N SER A 19 12.56 11.83 -6.40
CA SER A 19 11.69 12.57 -5.49
C SER A 19 10.54 11.68 -5.01
N SER A 20 9.45 12.28 -4.56
CA SER A 20 8.28 11.53 -4.14
C SER A 20 7.53 10.93 -5.32
N ALA A 21 7.17 9.65 -5.23
CA ALA A 21 6.16 9.07 -6.11
C ALA A 21 4.79 9.37 -5.53
N LEU A 22 3.91 10.01 -6.31
CA LEU A 22 2.49 10.14 -5.99
C LEU A 22 1.66 9.48 -7.09
N LEU A 23 0.88 8.47 -6.71
CA LEU A 23 -0.06 7.82 -7.61
C LEU A 23 -1.48 8.22 -7.20
N THR A 24 -2.16 8.96 -8.07
CA THR A 24 -3.58 9.28 -7.91
C THR A 24 -4.40 8.50 -8.92
N ILE A 25 -5.40 7.76 -8.45
CA ILE A 25 -6.28 6.92 -9.27
C ILE A 25 -7.69 7.55 -9.28
N PRO A 26 -8.53 7.42 -10.32
CA PRO A 26 -9.94 7.80 -10.23
C PRO A 26 -10.72 6.88 -9.26
N SER A 27 -11.93 7.24 -8.86
CA SER A 27 -12.82 6.35 -8.07
C SER A 27 -13.43 5.25 -8.94
N PHE A 28 -13.43 4.02 -8.41
CA PHE A 28 -14.07 2.81 -8.96
C PHE A 28 -14.81 2.10 -7.83
N ALA A 29 -15.63 1.08 -8.12
CA ALA A 29 -16.13 0.20 -7.07
C ALA A 29 -14.98 -0.70 -6.56
N ASP A 30 -14.28 -1.36 -7.49
CA ASP A 30 -13.22 -2.31 -7.16
C ASP A 30 -11.89 -1.92 -7.81
N LEU A 31 -10.80 -1.94 -7.03
CA LEU A 31 -9.46 -1.67 -7.53
C LEU A 31 -8.51 -2.85 -7.27
N LYS A 32 -7.87 -3.32 -8.33
CA LYS A 32 -6.70 -4.20 -8.26
C LYS A 32 -5.46 -3.47 -8.75
N LEU A 33 -4.60 -3.08 -7.81
CA LEU A 33 -3.32 -2.44 -8.09
C LEU A 33 -2.17 -3.43 -7.85
N ILE A 34 -1.33 -3.63 -8.87
CA ILE A 34 -0.09 -4.40 -8.77
C ILE A 34 1.07 -3.47 -9.09
N ILE A 35 2.02 -3.36 -8.16
CA ILE A 35 3.29 -2.66 -8.34
C ILE A 35 4.38 -3.73 -8.25
N GLN A 36 5.10 -3.98 -9.34
CA GLN A 36 6.23 -4.93 -9.29
C GLN A 36 7.44 -4.26 -8.63
N SER A 37 7.78 -3.05 -9.03
CA SER A 37 8.92 -2.33 -8.46
C SER A 37 8.59 -0.86 -8.27
N LEU A 38 8.78 -0.36 -7.05
CA LEU A 38 8.76 1.06 -6.72
C LEU A 38 10.04 1.42 -5.97
N LEU A 39 10.85 2.28 -6.60
CA LEU A 39 12.12 2.75 -6.07
C LEU A 39 12.06 4.28 -5.97
N THR A 40 12.46 4.80 -4.82
CA THR A 40 12.56 6.25 -4.59
C THR A 40 13.70 6.61 -3.66
N GLU A 41 14.47 7.62 -4.02
CA GLU A 41 15.51 8.18 -3.14
C GLU A 41 14.91 8.98 -1.96
N SER A 42 13.69 9.50 -2.13
CA SER A 42 13.03 10.29 -1.09
C SER A 42 11.94 9.47 -0.40
N SER A 43 10.67 9.76 -0.71
CA SER A 43 9.53 9.13 -0.05
C SER A 43 8.58 8.49 -1.04
N ALA A 44 8.15 7.27 -0.75
CA ALA A 44 7.04 6.68 -1.47
C ALA A 44 5.74 7.10 -0.78
N LEU A 45 4.90 7.89 -1.45
CA LEU A 45 3.56 8.23 -0.97
C LEU A 45 2.51 7.64 -1.90
N LEU A 46 1.90 6.54 -1.45
CA LEU A 46 0.77 5.97 -2.16
C LEU A 46 -0.53 6.48 -1.52
N THR A 47 -1.25 7.34 -2.23
CA THR A 47 -2.58 7.82 -1.82
C THR A 47 -3.62 7.26 -2.78
N ILE A 48 -4.35 6.26 -2.30
CA ILE A 48 -5.43 5.62 -3.06
C ILE A 48 -6.76 6.35 -2.76
N PRO A 49 -7.69 6.55 -3.70
CA PRO A 49 -9.06 7.02 -3.42
C PRO A 49 -9.89 6.02 -2.63
N SER A 50 -11.06 6.38 -2.12
CA SER A 50 -12.03 5.42 -1.56
C SER A 50 -12.63 4.51 -2.65
N PHE A 51 -12.74 3.21 -2.35
CA PHE A 51 -13.28 2.11 -3.14
C PHE A 51 -14.21 1.26 -2.25
N ALA A 52 -15.03 0.38 -2.83
CA ALA A 52 -15.68 -0.68 -2.07
C ALA A 52 -14.61 -1.71 -1.65
N ASP A 53 -13.87 -2.25 -2.63
CA ASP A 53 -12.84 -3.26 -2.40
C ASP A 53 -11.48 -2.84 -2.96
N LEU A 54 -10.41 -2.99 -2.16
CA LEU A 54 -9.03 -2.79 -2.60
C LEU A 54 -8.21 -4.07 -2.50
N LYS A 55 -7.59 -4.45 -3.62
CA LYS A 55 -6.47 -5.40 -3.64
C LYS A 55 -5.19 -4.71 -4.10
N LEU A 56 -4.28 -4.48 -3.16
CA LEU A 56 -2.96 -3.93 -3.40
C LEU A 56 -1.88 -5.00 -3.25
N ILE A 57 -1.08 -5.19 -4.30
CA ILE A 57 0.10 -6.05 -4.28
C ILE A 57 1.33 -5.22 -4.64
N ILE A 58 2.31 -5.20 -3.75
CA ILE A 58 3.62 -4.60 -3.96
C ILE A 58 4.64 -5.74 -3.88
N GLN A 59 5.35 -6.03 -4.97
CA GLN A 59 6.42 -7.03 -4.93
C GLN A 59 7.68 -6.44 -4.28
N SER A 60 8.11 -5.27 -4.74
CA SER A 60 9.29 -4.61 -4.21
C SER A 60 9.05 -3.12 -4.00
N LEU A 61 9.25 -2.66 -2.76
CA LEU A 61 9.28 -1.25 -2.39
C LEU A 61 10.60 -0.95 -1.68
N LEU A 62 11.44 -0.14 -2.33
CA LEU A 62 12.72 0.33 -1.81
C LEU A 62 12.67 1.85 -1.68
N THR A 63 13.00 2.36 -0.50
CA THR A 63 13.12 3.80 -0.26
C THR A 63 14.37 4.11 0.54
N GLU A 64 15.16 5.10 0.14
CA GLU A 64 16.28 5.54 0.97
C GLU A 64 15.78 6.31 2.20
N SER A 65 14.81 7.22 2.05
CA SER A 65 14.24 7.91 3.21
C SER A 65 13.09 7.13 3.84
N SER A 66 11.86 7.33 3.38
CA SER A 66 10.68 6.81 4.09
C SER A 66 9.62 6.23 3.16
N ALA A 67 9.02 5.12 3.57
CA ALA A 67 7.81 4.60 2.95
C ALA A 67 6.59 5.03 3.78
N LEU A 68 5.73 5.86 3.19
CA LEU A 68 4.43 6.22 3.77
C LEU A 68 3.31 5.68 2.89
N LEU A 69 2.61 4.68 3.41
CA LEU A 69 1.44 4.14 2.74
C LEU A 69 0.19 4.52 3.53
N THR A 70 -0.61 5.40 2.94
CA THR A 70 -1.88 5.87 3.48
C THR A 70 -3.00 5.33 2.62
N ILE A 71 -3.76 4.41 3.18
CA ILE A 71 -4.93 3.84 2.54
C ILE A 71 -6.17 4.57 3.09
N PRO A 72 -7.18 4.93 2.29
CA PRO A 72 -8.47 5.42 2.79
C PRO A 72 -9.40 4.26 3.17
N SER A 73 -10.47 4.55 3.91
CA SER A 73 -11.46 3.54 4.33
C SER A 73 -12.18 2.89 3.14
N PHE A 74 -12.45 1.59 3.28
CA PHE A 74 -13.07 0.67 2.31
C PHE A 74 -13.99 -0.29 3.06
N ALA A 75 -14.72 -1.15 2.33
CA ALA A 75 -15.35 -2.33 2.94
C ALA A 75 -14.27 -3.37 3.25
N ASP A 76 -13.54 -3.80 2.22
CA ASP A 76 -12.53 -4.86 2.33
C ASP A 76 -11.14 -4.42 1.82
N LEU A 77 -10.10 -4.74 2.59
CA LEU A 77 -8.71 -4.51 2.20
C LEU A 77 -7.90 -5.81 2.15
N LYS A 78 -7.28 -6.07 1.00
CA LYS A 78 -6.20 -7.04 0.86
C LYS A 78 -4.91 -6.36 0.43
N LEU A 79 -3.99 -6.21 1.38
CA LEU A 79 -2.65 -5.69 1.17
C LEU A 79 -1.61 -6.81 1.27
N ILE A 80 -0.82 -6.97 0.21
CA ILE A 80 0.33 -7.88 0.17
C ILE A 80 1.57 -7.08 -0.22
N ILE A 81 2.58 -7.10 0.64
CA ILE A 81 3.91 -6.56 0.37
C ILE A 81 4.90 -7.71 0.47
N GLN A 82 5.57 -8.06 -0.63
CA GLN A 82 6.56 -9.14 -0.59
C GLN A 82 7.86 -8.63 0.02
N SER A 83 8.33 -7.47 -0.41
CA SER A 83 9.57 -6.87 0.08
C SER A 83 9.39 -5.37 0.33
N LEU A 84 9.62 -4.95 1.57
CA LEU A 84 9.69 -3.56 2.00
C LEU A 84 11.05 -3.30 2.61
N LEU A 85 11.86 -2.49 1.93
CA LEU A 85 13.18 -2.08 2.39
C LEU A 85 13.21 -0.56 2.51
N THR A 86 13.56 -0.06 3.69
CA THR A 86 13.66 1.38 3.96
C THR A 86 14.88 1.67 4.82
N GLU A 87 15.73 2.63 4.45
CA GLU A 87 16.86 2.96 5.35
C GLU A 87 16.38 3.74 6.58
N SER A 88 15.52 4.75 6.43
CA SER A 88 15.04 5.51 7.60
C SER A 88 13.78 4.92 8.24
N SER A 89 12.61 5.06 7.60
CA SER A 89 11.37 4.68 8.27
C SER A 89 10.30 4.08 7.36
N ALA A 90 9.55 3.14 7.92
CA ALA A 90 8.35 2.59 7.30
C ALA A 90 7.13 2.92 8.17
N LEU A 91 6.24 3.78 7.66
CA LEU A 91 4.97 4.08 8.30
C LEU A 91 3.81 3.55 7.45
N LEU A 92 3.14 2.53 7.99
CA LEU A 92 1.94 1.97 7.39
C LEU A 92 0.73 2.36 8.24
N THR A 93 -0.13 3.23 7.68
CA THR A 93 -1.37 3.65 8.33
C THR A 93 -2.54 3.03 7.60
N ILE A 94 -3.22 2.12 8.29
CA ILE A 94 -4.37 1.38 7.79
C ILE A 94 -5.61 1.98 8.46
N PRO A 95 -6.63 2.44 7.74
CA PRO A 95 -7.87 2.92 8.35
C PRO A 95 -8.79 1.73 8.69
N SER A 96 -9.94 2.01 9.32
CA SER A 96 -10.93 0.98 9.64
C SER A 96 -11.54 0.37 8.38
N PHE A 97 -11.70 -0.95 8.39
CA PHE A 97 -12.30 -1.82 7.37
C PHE A 97 -13.23 -2.83 8.06
N ALA A 98 -14.16 -3.43 7.32
CA ALA A 98 -14.89 -4.60 7.82
C ALA A 98 -13.90 -5.77 7.93
N ASP A 99 -13.25 -6.09 6.80
CA ASP A 99 -12.28 -7.17 6.71
C ASP A 99 -10.90 -6.66 6.28
N LEU A 100 -9.86 -7.03 7.06
CA LEU A 100 -8.48 -6.71 6.75
C LEU A 100 -7.63 -7.97 6.60
N LYS A 101 -6.99 -8.11 5.43
CA LYS A 101 -5.90 -9.04 5.22
C LYS A 101 -4.60 -8.30 4.86
N LEU A 102 -3.69 -8.26 5.83
CA LEU A 102 -2.34 -7.71 5.69
C LEU A 102 -1.31 -8.85 5.67
N ILE A 103 -0.47 -8.86 4.64
CA ILE A 103 0.70 -9.75 4.57
C ILE A 103 1.93 -8.92 4.19
N ILE A 104 2.96 -8.95 5.03
CA ILE A 104 4.29 -8.41 4.76
C ILE A 104 5.29 -9.57 4.92
N GLN A 105 5.93 -9.99 3.83
CA GLN A 105 6.81 -11.17 3.83
C GLN A 105 8.26 -10.86 4.20
N SER A 106 8.74 -9.67 3.85
CA SER A 106 10.06 -9.18 4.22
C SER A 106 9.94 -7.71 4.53
N LEU A 107 10.10 -7.37 5.82
CA LEU A 107 10.22 -6.00 6.29
C LEU A 107 11.63 -5.80 6.83
N LEU A 108 12.41 -4.96 6.16
CA LEU A 108 13.72 -4.54 6.62
C LEU A 108 13.76 -3.02 6.70
N THR A 109 13.94 -2.51 7.91
CA THR A 109 14.05 -1.08 8.18
C THR A 109 15.22 -0.84 9.11
N GLU A 110 16.16 0.04 8.75
CA GLU A 110 17.36 0.24 9.57
C GLU A 110 17.09 1.07 10.83
N SER A 111 16.12 1.99 10.78
CA SER A 111 15.79 2.85 11.94
C SER A 111 14.45 2.51 12.61
N SER A 112 13.30 2.75 11.97
CA SER A 112 12.01 2.46 12.63
C SER A 112 10.87 2.06 11.70
N ALA A 113 10.11 1.04 12.12
CA ALA A 113 8.87 0.65 11.47
C ALA A 113 7.69 0.84 12.42
N LEU A 114 6.66 1.56 11.97
CA LEU A 114 5.41 1.75 12.71
C LEU A 114 4.22 1.29 11.85
N LEU A 115 3.42 0.41 12.44
CA LEU A 115 2.18 -0.08 11.87
C LEU A 115 1.02 0.36 12.75
N THR A 116 0.14 1.21 12.21
CA THR A 116 -1.09 1.63 12.90
C THR A 116 -2.29 0.91 12.29
N ILE A 117 -2.95 0.12 13.12
CA ILE A 117 -4.08 -0.75 12.77
C ILE A 117 -5.22 -0.45 13.75
N PRO A 118 -6.36 0.11 13.30
CA PRO A 118 -7.54 0.34 14.14
C PRO A 118 -8.29 -0.96 14.44
N SER A 119 -9.49 -0.87 15.00
CA SER A 119 -10.38 -2.01 15.21
C SER A 119 -10.94 -2.55 13.87
N PHE A 120 -11.02 -3.89 13.74
CA PHE A 120 -11.60 -4.60 12.60
C PHE A 120 -12.60 -5.66 13.07
N ALA A 121 -13.58 -6.00 12.23
CA ALA A 121 -14.47 -7.13 12.51
C ALA A 121 -13.70 -8.45 12.34
N ASP A 122 -13.00 -8.60 11.21
CA ASP A 122 -12.10 -9.71 10.94
C ASP A 122 -10.70 -9.22 10.52
N LEU A 123 -9.68 -9.65 11.28
CA LEU A 123 -8.28 -9.26 11.08
C LEU A 123 -7.40 -10.49 10.80
N LYS A 124 -6.71 -10.49 9.66
CA LYS A 124 -5.59 -11.39 9.39
C LYS A 124 -4.31 -10.59 9.14
N LEU A 125 -3.37 -10.70 10.08
CA LEU A 125 -2.07 -10.04 10.03
C LEU A 125 -0.94 -11.07 10.00
N ILE A 126 -0.07 -10.97 9.01
CA ILE A 126 1.17 -11.75 8.92
C ILE A 126 2.31 -10.78 8.59
N ILE A 127 3.30 -10.69 9.47
CA ILE A 127 4.50 -9.88 9.27
C ILE A 127 5.70 -10.76 9.54
N GLN A 128 6.59 -10.86 8.56
CA GLN A 128 7.86 -11.55 8.64
C GLN A 128 8.97 -10.49 8.49
N SER A 129 9.77 -10.34 9.53
CA SER A 129 11.00 -9.56 9.52
C SER A 129 12.18 -10.51 9.30
N LEU A 130 13.14 -10.11 8.47
CA LEU A 130 14.42 -10.78 8.28
C LEU A 130 15.49 -10.12 9.16
#